data_AF-A0A962PY07-F1
#
_entry.id   AF-A0A962PY07-F1
#
_cell.length_a   1.000
_cell.length_b   1.000
_cell.length_c   1.000
_cell.angle_alpha   90.00
_cell.angle_beta   90.00
_cell.angle_gamma   90.00
#
_symmetry.space_group_name_H-M   'P 1'
#
loop_
_entity.id
_entity.type
_entity.pdbx_description
1 polymer ?
#
loop_
_entity_poly.entity_id
_entity_poly.type
_entity_poly.pdbx_seq_one_letter_code
_entity_poly.pdbx_strand_id
1 'polypeptide(L)'
;MSLDLVDAQVVDPRSGRPTSATIAFTLSFTDTDPATAQKVTDELVTLFLNENLRDRTEQARSTADFLAQEAQELDAELMEVEQRLAKFKAENEGSLPELYQFNLSILERSEREMSVMEQRIQELEKRKIEVTSQLSQLSPTAPLKLSSGDVVLSDMDRLKVLQSEYRRVKAIYRDNHPDVVRLEREISNLQEELGVTS
;
A
#
# COMPACT_ATOMS: atom_id res chain seq x y z
N MET A 1 -58.66 -18.46 57.78
CA MET A 1 -57.32 -18.10 57.27
C MET A 1 -57.39 -16.66 56.81
N SER A 2 -56.51 -15.78 57.29
CA SER A 2 -56.33 -14.43 56.73
C SER A 2 -54.91 -14.28 56.19
N LEU A 3 -54.77 -13.51 55.11
CA LEU A 3 -53.50 -13.12 54.52
C LEU A 3 -53.52 -11.61 54.36
N ASP A 4 -52.65 -10.91 55.08
CA ASP A 4 -52.52 -9.46 55.03
C ASP A 4 -51.15 -9.10 54.46
N LEU A 5 -51.15 -8.40 53.32
CA LEU A 5 -49.91 -7.96 52.67
C LEU A 5 -49.44 -6.63 53.29
N VAL A 6 -48.14 -6.51 53.48
CA VAL A 6 -47.48 -5.29 53.96
C VAL A 6 -46.71 -4.69 52.80
N ASP A 7 -47.21 -3.59 52.30
CA ASP A 7 -46.61 -2.85 51.20
C ASP A 7 -45.71 -1.72 51.71
N ALA A 8 -44.62 -1.46 50.99
CA ALA A 8 -43.75 -0.32 51.19
C ALA A 8 -43.55 0.45 49.89
N GLN A 9 -43.42 1.78 49.99
CA GLN A 9 -43.01 2.60 48.86
C GLN A 9 -41.52 2.36 48.62
N VAL A 10 -41.20 1.83 47.44
CA VAL A 10 -39.84 1.64 46.95
C VAL A 10 -39.64 2.44 45.67
N VAL A 11 -38.40 2.85 45.38
CA VAL A 11 -38.09 3.56 44.13
C VAL A 11 -37.73 2.53 43.07
N ASP A 12 -38.43 2.55 41.94
CA ASP A 12 -38.13 1.69 40.79
C ASP A 12 -36.77 2.07 40.18
N PRO A 13 -35.80 1.14 40.10
CA PRO A 13 -34.47 1.41 39.53
C PRO A 13 -34.47 1.84 38.06
N ARG A 14 -35.50 1.47 37.28
CA ARG A 14 -35.58 1.79 35.84
C ARG A 14 -36.25 3.13 35.58
N SER A 15 -37.28 3.48 36.35
CA SER A 15 -38.09 4.68 36.11
C SER A 15 -37.85 5.81 37.11
N GLY A 16 -37.19 5.55 38.24
CA GLY A 16 -36.94 6.52 39.31
C GLY A 16 -38.20 6.98 40.05
N ARG A 17 -39.36 6.39 39.77
CA ARG A 17 -40.64 6.75 40.39
C ARG A 17 -40.91 5.91 41.64
N PRO A 18 -41.61 6.48 42.65
CA PRO A 18 -42.10 5.69 43.77
C PRO A 18 -43.13 4.67 43.27
N THR A 19 -42.91 3.40 43.55
CA THR A 19 -43.85 2.30 43.31
C THR A 19 -44.13 1.57 44.63
N SER A 20 -45.31 0.98 44.75
CA SER A 20 -45.66 0.15 45.92
C SER A 20 -45.13 -1.25 45.68
N ALA A 21 -44.31 -1.77 46.60
CA ALA A 21 -43.86 -3.15 46.59
C ALA A 21 -44.25 -3.86 47.88
N THR A 22 -44.80 -5.06 47.76
CA THR A 22 -45.07 -5.92 48.90
C THR A 22 -43.76 -6.43 49.49
N ILE A 23 -43.48 -6.08 50.74
CA ILE A 23 -42.22 -6.40 51.43
C ILE A 23 -42.38 -7.51 52.48
N ALA A 24 -43.59 -7.72 52.98
CA ALA A 24 -43.90 -8.75 53.95
C ALA A 24 -45.37 -9.18 53.84
N PHE A 25 -45.73 -10.27 54.48
CA PHE A 25 -47.10 -10.72 54.62
C PHE A 25 -47.32 -11.29 56.02
N THR A 26 -48.54 -11.13 56.53
CA THR A 26 -49.00 -11.75 57.78
C THR A 26 -49.99 -12.84 57.42
N LEU A 27 -49.75 -14.04 57.93
CA LEU A 27 -50.62 -15.18 57.75
C LEU A 27 -51.25 -15.55 59.11
N SER A 28 -52.56 -15.75 59.14
CA SER A 28 -53.25 -16.26 60.33
C SER A 28 -54.16 -17.44 60.01
N PHE A 29 -54.22 -18.41 60.92
CA PHE A 29 -55.15 -19.52 60.88
C PHE A 29 -55.77 -19.68 62.27
N THR A 30 -57.06 -20.02 62.32
CA THR A 30 -57.83 -20.08 63.56
C THR A 30 -58.50 -21.43 63.64
N ASP A 31 -58.28 -22.14 64.74
CA ASP A 31 -58.94 -23.40 65.05
C ASP A 31 -59.32 -23.44 66.54
N THR A 32 -60.31 -24.25 66.87
CA THR A 32 -60.71 -24.57 68.24
C THR A 32 -59.64 -25.36 69.01
N ASP A 33 -58.86 -26.20 68.32
CA ASP A 33 -57.73 -26.92 68.90
C ASP A 33 -56.41 -26.14 68.66
N PRO A 34 -55.73 -25.68 69.72
CA PRO A 34 -54.47 -24.94 69.58
C PRO A 34 -53.36 -25.75 68.90
N ALA A 35 -53.35 -27.09 69.05
CA ALA A 35 -52.33 -27.93 68.42
C ALA A 35 -52.53 -28.01 66.90
N THR A 36 -53.79 -28.10 66.46
CA THR A 36 -54.14 -28.07 65.03
C THR A 36 -53.88 -26.69 64.42
N ALA A 37 -54.23 -25.60 65.13
CA ALA A 37 -53.98 -24.25 64.66
C ALA A 37 -52.49 -23.98 64.39
N GLN A 38 -51.60 -24.42 65.29
CA GLN A 38 -50.15 -24.31 65.13
C GLN A 38 -49.67 -25.10 63.90
N LYS A 39 -50.00 -26.39 63.82
CA LYS A 39 -49.53 -27.26 62.72
C LYS A 39 -49.93 -26.74 61.35
N VAL A 40 -51.17 -26.30 61.20
CA VAL A 40 -51.65 -25.76 59.91
C VAL A 40 -50.93 -24.46 59.56
N THR A 41 -50.70 -23.58 60.54
CA THR A 41 -49.97 -22.33 60.31
C THR A 41 -48.52 -22.60 59.87
N ASP A 42 -47.83 -23.51 60.56
CA ASP A 42 -46.43 -23.89 60.24
C ASP A 42 -46.33 -24.50 58.84
N GLU A 43 -47.28 -25.37 58.48
CA GLU A 43 -47.31 -26.00 57.15
C GLU A 43 -47.57 -24.96 56.04
N LEU A 44 -48.50 -24.03 56.26
CA LEU A 44 -48.79 -22.96 55.30
C LEU A 44 -47.59 -22.03 55.10
N VAL A 45 -46.91 -21.64 56.18
CA VAL A 45 -45.67 -20.84 56.08
C VAL A 45 -44.62 -21.59 55.28
N THR A 46 -44.45 -22.89 55.54
CA THR A 46 -43.50 -23.73 54.82
C THR A 46 -43.83 -23.83 53.33
N LEU A 47 -45.10 -24.03 52.97
CA LEU A 47 -45.57 -24.07 51.59
C LEU A 47 -45.31 -22.73 50.86
N PHE A 48 -45.63 -21.60 51.48
CA PHE A 48 -45.39 -20.28 50.89
C PHE A 48 -43.91 -19.99 50.68
N LEU A 49 -43.05 -20.33 51.65
CA LEU A 49 -41.60 -20.14 51.52
C LEU A 49 -41.02 -21.02 50.41
N ASN A 50 -41.46 -22.28 50.32
CA ASN A 50 -41.03 -23.19 49.27
C ASN A 50 -41.47 -22.72 47.88
N GLU A 51 -42.71 -22.26 47.73
CA GLU A 51 -43.20 -21.72 46.46
C GLU A 51 -42.44 -20.43 46.08
N ASN A 52 -42.20 -19.53 47.03
CA ASN A 52 -41.41 -18.32 46.76
C ASN A 52 -39.98 -18.63 46.32
N LEU A 53 -39.32 -19.61 46.96
CA LEU A 53 -37.99 -20.06 46.55
C LEU A 53 -38.02 -20.71 45.16
N ARG A 54 -39.04 -21.50 44.87
CA ARG A 54 -39.24 -22.13 43.57
C ARG A 54 -39.43 -21.08 42.47
N ASP A 55 -40.35 -20.15 42.65
CA ASP A 55 -40.63 -19.06 41.71
C ASP A 55 -39.38 -18.23 41.42
N ARG A 56 -38.64 -17.85 42.47
CA ARG A 56 -37.39 -17.10 42.32
C ARG A 56 -36.32 -17.89 41.57
N THR A 57 -36.21 -19.19 41.83
CA THR A 57 -35.24 -20.06 41.15
C THR A 57 -35.60 -20.24 39.68
N GLU A 58 -36.88 -20.44 39.38
CA GLU A 58 -37.38 -20.57 38.01
C GLU A 58 -37.20 -19.28 37.21
N GLN A 59 -37.50 -18.12 37.81
CA GLN A 59 -37.29 -16.83 37.18
C GLN A 59 -35.80 -16.53 36.93
N ALA A 60 -34.93 -16.83 37.90
CA ALA A 60 -33.49 -16.67 37.73
C ALA A 60 -32.95 -17.59 36.62
N ARG A 61 -33.42 -18.84 36.56
CA ARG A 61 -33.05 -19.79 35.51
C ARG A 61 -33.52 -19.34 34.13
N SER A 62 -34.79 -18.94 34.00
CA SER A 62 -35.33 -18.43 32.73
C SER A 62 -34.56 -17.19 32.24
N THR A 63 -34.15 -16.32 33.16
CA THR A 63 -33.33 -15.14 32.82
C THR A 63 -31.94 -15.56 32.35
N ALA A 64 -31.30 -16.53 33.03
CA ALA A 64 -30.00 -17.04 32.64
C ALA A 64 -30.04 -17.73 31.27
N ASP A 65 -31.07 -18.54 31.01
CA ASP A 65 -31.28 -19.23 29.73
C ASP A 65 -31.50 -18.21 28.60
N PHE A 66 -32.30 -17.16 28.84
CA PHE A 66 -32.49 -16.06 27.88
C PHE A 66 -31.17 -15.35 27.56
N LEU A 67 -30.39 -14.97 28.58
CA LEU A 67 -29.11 -14.29 28.37
C LEU A 67 -28.08 -15.19 27.67
N ALA A 68 -28.10 -16.50 27.94
CA ALA A 68 -27.23 -17.46 27.27
C ALA A 68 -27.60 -17.59 25.78
N GLN A 69 -28.89 -17.63 25.46
CA GLN A 69 -29.34 -17.65 24.08
C GLN A 69 -28.97 -16.35 23.34
N GLU A 70 -29.22 -15.19 23.95
CA GLU A 70 -28.86 -13.89 23.36
C GLU A 70 -27.35 -13.79 23.11
N ALA A 71 -26.52 -14.28 24.04
CA ALA A 71 -25.08 -14.32 23.87
C ALA A 71 -24.66 -15.22 22.68
N GLN A 72 -25.32 -16.37 22.49
CA GLN A 72 -25.06 -17.26 21.37
C GLN A 72 -25.48 -16.64 20.03
N GLU A 73 -26.62 -15.96 19.98
CA GLU A 73 -27.08 -15.25 18.78
C GLU A 73 -26.12 -14.11 18.40
N LEU A 74 -25.68 -13.33 19.38
CA LEU A 74 -24.72 -12.24 19.18
C LEU A 74 -23.35 -12.76 18.72
N ASP A 75 -22.88 -13.88 19.26
CA ASP A 75 -21.62 -14.50 18.84
C ASP A 75 -21.68 -14.96 17.37
N ALA A 76 -22.82 -15.54 16.96
CA ALA A 76 -23.05 -15.90 15.56
C ALA A 76 -23.07 -14.68 14.62
N GLU A 77 -23.73 -13.59 15.02
CA GLU A 77 -23.73 -12.33 14.25
C GLU A 77 -22.32 -11.74 14.17
N LEU A 78 -21.58 -11.75 15.27
CA LEU A 78 -20.20 -11.26 15.32
C LEU A 78 -19.31 -12.05 14.36
N MET A 79 -19.37 -13.38 14.39
CA MET A 79 -18.62 -14.24 13.47
C MET A 79 -18.95 -13.94 12.00
N GLU A 80 -20.23 -13.69 11.68
CA GLU A 80 -20.64 -13.33 10.32
C GLU A 80 -20.04 -11.99 9.87
N VAL A 81 -20.07 -10.97 10.75
CA VAL A 81 -19.49 -9.66 10.48
C VAL A 81 -17.98 -9.74 10.34
N GLU A 82 -17.29 -10.50 11.20
CA GLU A 82 -15.86 -10.74 11.11
C GLU A 82 -15.48 -11.44 9.81
N GLN A 83 -16.26 -12.44 9.39
CA GLN A 83 -16.02 -13.13 8.12
C GLN A 83 -16.24 -12.20 6.92
N ARG A 84 -17.29 -11.37 6.95
CA ARG A 84 -17.53 -10.33 5.92
C ARG A 84 -16.39 -9.33 5.88
N LEU A 85 -15.89 -8.87 7.04
CA LEU A 85 -14.75 -7.96 7.13
C LEU A 85 -13.47 -8.60 6.61
N ALA A 86 -13.18 -9.85 6.99
CA ALA A 86 -12.01 -10.59 6.52
C ALA A 86 -12.03 -10.77 5.00
N LYS A 87 -13.18 -11.15 4.43
CA LYS A 87 -13.37 -11.24 2.98
C LYS A 87 -13.17 -9.90 2.29
N PHE A 88 -13.78 -8.83 2.83
CA PHE A 88 -13.58 -7.48 2.32
C PHE A 88 -12.10 -7.08 2.35
N LYS A 89 -11.38 -7.38 3.43
CA LYS A 89 -9.94 -7.08 3.54
C LYS A 89 -9.11 -7.86 2.52
N ALA A 90 -9.42 -9.15 2.31
CA ALA A 90 -8.72 -9.98 1.33
C ALA A 90 -8.98 -9.55 -0.12
N GLU A 91 -10.21 -9.14 -0.46
CA GLU A 91 -10.55 -8.67 -1.81
C GLU A 91 -9.96 -7.27 -2.12
N ASN A 92 -9.72 -6.45 -1.09
CA ASN A 92 -9.22 -5.08 -1.21
C ASN A 92 -7.78 -4.92 -0.70
N GLU A 93 -6.99 -5.99 -0.81
CA GLU A 93 -5.58 -6.00 -0.41
C GLU A 93 -4.84 -4.85 -1.14
N GLY A 94 -4.20 -3.97 -0.38
CA GLY A 94 -3.53 -2.77 -0.91
C GLY A 94 -4.36 -1.48 -0.98
N SER A 95 -5.68 -1.54 -0.81
CA SER A 95 -6.56 -0.35 -0.74
C SER A 95 -7.19 -0.14 0.64
N LEU A 96 -6.69 -0.85 1.65
CA LEU A 96 -7.18 -0.74 3.02
C LEU A 96 -6.92 0.67 3.58
N PRO A 97 -7.86 1.24 4.35
CA PRO A 97 -7.67 2.55 5.00
C PRO A 97 -6.41 2.59 5.88
N GLU A 98 -6.10 1.47 6.55
CA GLU A 98 -4.90 1.28 7.37
C GLU A 98 -3.61 1.45 6.54
N LEU A 99 -3.63 1.10 5.25
CA LEU A 99 -2.50 1.22 4.32
C LEU A 99 -2.47 2.56 3.59
N TYR A 100 -3.50 3.39 3.71
CA TYR A 100 -3.61 4.64 2.94
C TYR A 100 -2.41 5.57 3.16
N GLN A 101 -2.06 5.83 4.42
CA GLN A 101 -0.92 6.70 4.75
C GLN A 101 0.41 6.10 4.30
N PHE A 102 0.56 4.77 4.42
CA PHE A 102 1.75 4.07 3.94
C PHE A 102 1.89 4.18 2.41
N ASN A 103 0.81 3.91 1.67
CA ASN A 103 0.76 4.03 0.22
C ASN A 103 1.06 5.46 -0.23
N LEU A 104 0.50 6.47 0.46
CA LEU A 104 0.78 7.88 0.16
C LEU A 104 2.28 8.21 0.36
N SER A 105 2.90 7.70 1.42
CA SER A 105 4.33 7.89 1.66
C SER A 105 5.23 7.25 0.59
N ILE A 106 4.83 6.08 0.07
CA ILE A 106 5.51 5.42 -1.05
C ILE A 106 5.34 6.25 -2.32
N LEU A 107 4.14 6.76 -2.58
CA LEU A 107 3.84 7.61 -3.73
C LEU A 107 4.72 8.87 -3.72
N GLU A 108 4.75 9.61 -2.60
CA GLU A 108 5.58 10.82 -2.46
C GLU A 108 7.08 10.53 -2.60
N ARG A 109 7.55 9.37 -2.13
CA ARG A 109 8.95 8.95 -2.33
C ARG A 109 9.21 8.67 -3.82
N SER A 110 8.33 7.91 -4.47
CA SER A 110 8.42 7.58 -5.89
C SER A 110 8.42 8.84 -6.77
N GLU A 111 7.56 9.82 -6.48
CA GLU A 111 7.52 11.10 -7.19
C GLU A 111 8.82 11.90 -7.04
N ARG A 112 9.40 11.93 -5.83
CA ARG A 112 10.71 12.56 -5.60
C ARG A 112 11.82 11.85 -6.38
N GLU A 113 11.86 10.52 -6.35
CA GLU A 113 12.82 9.73 -7.12
C GLU A 113 12.67 9.97 -8.62
N MET A 114 11.43 10.06 -9.13
CA MET A 114 11.13 10.37 -10.53
C MET A 114 11.66 11.75 -10.91
N SER A 115 11.39 12.78 -10.09
CA SER A 115 11.90 14.13 -10.34
C SER A 115 13.43 14.19 -10.38
N VAL A 116 14.11 13.46 -9.48
CA VAL A 116 15.57 13.36 -9.48
C VAL A 116 16.08 12.67 -10.76
N MET A 117 15.42 11.61 -11.20
CA MET A 117 15.79 10.91 -12.44
C MET A 117 15.56 11.76 -13.68
N GLU A 118 14.47 12.53 -13.75
CA GLU A 118 14.21 13.47 -14.83
C GLU A 118 15.30 14.55 -14.93
N GLN A 119 15.70 15.13 -13.80
CA GLN A 119 16.80 16.09 -13.76
C GLN A 119 18.11 15.47 -14.27
N ARG A 120 18.37 14.21 -13.91
CA ARG A 120 19.56 13.50 -14.34
C ARG A 120 19.53 13.16 -15.83
N ILE A 121 18.37 12.81 -16.37
CA ILE A 121 18.17 12.62 -17.82
C ILE A 121 18.51 13.93 -18.55
N GLN A 122 17.96 15.06 -18.11
CA GLN A 122 18.24 16.36 -18.72
C GLN A 122 19.73 16.73 -18.65
N GLU A 123 20.41 16.44 -17.54
CA GLU A 123 21.85 16.64 -17.41
C GLU A 123 22.65 15.78 -18.41
N LEU A 124 22.30 14.50 -18.52
CA LEU A 124 22.94 13.57 -19.44
C LEU A 124 22.69 13.95 -20.91
N GLU A 125 21.49 14.44 -21.24
CA GLU A 125 21.18 14.95 -22.58
C GLU A 125 22.01 16.18 -22.92
N LYS A 126 22.12 17.15 -22.00
CA LYS A 126 22.99 18.32 -22.17
C LYS A 126 24.44 17.89 -22.39
N ARG A 127 24.93 16.95 -21.61
CA ARG A 127 26.29 16.42 -21.73
C ARG A 127 26.52 15.68 -23.06
N LYS A 128 25.51 14.93 -23.53
CA LYS A 128 25.55 14.31 -24.86
C LYS A 128 25.65 15.36 -25.96
N ILE A 129 24.86 16.43 -25.90
CA ILE A 129 24.91 17.53 -26.87
C ILE A 129 26.29 18.20 -26.84
N GLU A 130 26.83 18.48 -25.66
CA GLU A 130 28.15 19.07 -25.49
C GLU A 130 29.23 18.21 -26.13
N VAL A 131 29.29 16.92 -25.80
CA VAL A 131 30.26 15.97 -26.37
C VAL A 131 30.08 15.84 -27.88
N THR A 132 28.85 15.81 -28.39
CA THR A 132 28.57 15.75 -29.84
C THR A 132 29.01 17.04 -30.55
N SER A 133 28.87 18.20 -29.90
CA SER A 133 29.36 19.48 -30.42
C SER A 133 30.89 19.52 -30.44
N GLN A 134 31.55 19.07 -29.37
CA GLN A 134 33.01 18.95 -29.30
C GLN A 134 33.54 18.01 -30.39
N LEU A 135 32.89 16.85 -30.60
CA LEU A 135 33.23 15.92 -31.68
C LEU A 135 33.02 16.53 -33.07
N SER A 136 31.97 17.33 -33.27
CA SER A 136 31.75 18.03 -34.55
C SER A 136 32.79 19.14 -34.79
N GLN A 137 33.30 19.78 -33.73
CA GLN A 137 34.36 20.79 -33.81
C GLN A 137 35.74 20.16 -34.05
N LEU A 138 35.95 18.92 -33.58
CA LEU A 138 37.04 18.05 -33.99
C LEU A 138 36.78 17.60 -35.42
N SER A 139 37.07 18.48 -36.39
CA SER A 139 36.99 18.13 -37.81
C SER A 139 37.87 16.90 -38.07
N PRO A 140 37.38 15.85 -38.77
CA PRO A 140 38.22 14.77 -39.31
C PRO A 140 39.38 15.29 -40.19
N THR A 141 39.27 16.55 -40.59
CA THR A 141 40.16 17.33 -41.43
C THR A 141 41.05 18.32 -40.69
N ALA A 142 40.93 18.46 -39.37
CA ALA A 142 41.81 19.37 -38.62
C ALA A 142 43.18 18.71 -38.42
N PRO A 143 44.29 19.37 -38.79
CA PRO A 143 45.62 18.83 -38.56
C PRO A 143 45.85 18.64 -37.06
N LEU A 144 46.12 17.41 -36.66
CA LEU A 144 46.42 17.05 -35.28
C LEU A 144 47.85 17.52 -34.98
N LYS A 145 47.98 18.54 -34.14
CA LYS A 145 49.27 19.00 -33.66
C LYS A 145 49.62 18.22 -32.40
N LEU A 146 50.58 17.30 -32.50
CA LEU A 146 51.03 16.53 -31.33
C LEU A 146 51.79 17.45 -30.37
N SER A 147 51.83 17.08 -29.10
CA SER A 147 52.61 17.78 -28.06
C SER A 147 54.12 17.83 -28.36
N SER A 148 54.61 17.04 -29.33
CA SER A 148 55.99 17.07 -29.85
C SER A 148 56.28 18.24 -30.81
N GLY A 149 55.23 18.95 -31.28
CA GLY A 149 55.35 20.00 -32.30
C GLY A 149 55.16 19.51 -33.73
N ASP A 150 55.04 18.20 -33.95
CA ASP A 150 54.79 17.60 -35.25
C ASP A 150 53.33 17.78 -35.68
N VAL A 151 53.12 18.18 -36.92
CA VAL A 151 51.80 18.32 -37.54
C VAL A 151 51.50 17.03 -38.29
N VAL A 152 50.56 16.23 -37.79
CA VAL A 152 50.01 15.11 -38.55
C VAL A 152 48.90 15.66 -39.43
N LEU A 153 49.17 15.69 -40.74
CA LEU A 153 48.22 16.09 -41.77
C LEU A 153 47.01 15.14 -41.74
N SER A 154 45.80 15.68 -41.87
CA SER A 154 44.61 14.86 -42.04
C SER A 154 44.69 14.06 -43.35
N ASP A 155 43.98 12.94 -43.45
CA ASP A 155 43.95 12.11 -44.66
C ASP A 155 43.49 12.92 -45.88
N MET A 156 42.60 13.90 -45.70
CA MET A 156 42.20 14.84 -46.74
C MET A 156 43.30 15.84 -47.14
N ASP A 157 44.16 16.29 -46.22
CA ASP A 157 45.30 17.14 -46.56
C ASP A 157 46.38 16.34 -47.29
N ARG A 158 46.60 15.09 -46.88
CA ARG A 158 47.48 14.15 -47.59
C ARG A 158 46.98 13.90 -49.01
N LEU A 159 45.67 13.75 -49.21
CA LEU A 159 45.05 13.64 -50.53
C LEU A 159 45.31 14.88 -51.39
N LYS A 160 45.15 16.10 -50.85
CA LYS A 160 45.43 17.34 -51.60
C LYS A 160 46.89 17.46 -52.02
N VAL A 161 47.83 17.06 -51.15
CA VAL A 161 49.26 17.03 -51.46
C VAL A 161 49.52 16.04 -52.60
N LEU A 162 49.06 14.79 -52.47
CA LEU A 162 49.20 13.75 -53.50
C LEU A 162 48.60 14.18 -54.85
N GLN A 163 47.42 14.79 -54.86
CA GLN A 163 46.81 15.33 -56.08
C GLN A 163 47.64 16.45 -56.73
N SER A 164 48.28 17.30 -55.93
CA SER A 164 49.19 18.33 -56.43
C SER A 164 50.45 17.72 -57.06
N GLU A 165 51.01 16.69 -56.42
CA GLU A 165 52.15 15.95 -56.95
C GLU A 165 51.80 15.19 -58.23
N TYR A 166 50.63 14.54 -58.29
CA TYR A 166 50.13 13.89 -59.49
C TYR A 166 50.01 14.87 -60.65
N ARG A 167 49.44 16.07 -60.44
CA ARG A 167 49.37 17.12 -61.47
C ARG A 167 50.76 17.54 -61.96
N ARG A 168 51.73 17.69 -61.05
CA ARG A 168 53.11 18.05 -61.39
C ARG A 168 53.81 16.95 -62.21
N VAL A 169 53.67 15.70 -61.79
CA VAL A 169 54.30 14.54 -62.46
C VAL A 169 53.63 14.28 -63.82
N LYS A 170 52.29 14.38 -63.91
CA LYS A 170 51.53 14.25 -65.17
C LYS A 170 51.83 15.35 -66.19
N ALA A 171 52.23 16.54 -65.74
CA ALA A 171 52.66 17.61 -66.65
C ALA A 171 54.00 17.31 -67.35
N ILE A 172 54.83 16.44 -66.75
CA ILE A 172 56.18 16.12 -67.23
C ILE A 172 56.23 14.73 -67.89
N TYR A 173 55.47 13.78 -67.35
CA TYR A 173 55.47 12.38 -67.73
C TYR A 173 54.14 11.95 -68.32
N ARG A 174 54.18 11.01 -69.27
CA ARG A 174 52.98 10.43 -69.90
C ARG A 174 52.26 9.49 -68.94
N ASP A 175 50.99 9.21 -69.22
CA ASP A 175 50.10 8.41 -68.36
C ASP A 175 50.66 7.01 -68.01
N ASN A 176 51.52 6.43 -68.85
CA ASN A 176 52.14 5.12 -68.61
C ASN A 176 53.41 5.16 -67.73
N HIS A 177 53.81 6.32 -67.21
CA HIS A 177 55.00 6.40 -66.37
C HIS A 177 54.75 5.77 -64.98
N PRO A 178 55.68 4.96 -64.43
CA PRO A 178 55.48 4.25 -63.17
C PRO A 178 55.09 5.17 -62.01
N ASP A 179 55.63 6.39 -61.95
CA ASP A 179 55.29 7.35 -60.90
C ASP A 179 53.87 7.92 -61.01
N VAL A 180 53.35 8.08 -62.24
CA VAL A 180 51.98 8.55 -62.47
C VAL A 180 50.99 7.47 -62.01
N VAL A 181 51.24 6.22 -62.40
CA VAL A 181 50.43 5.06 -62.01
C VAL A 181 50.49 4.81 -60.50
N ARG A 182 51.65 5.00 -59.87
CA ARG A 182 51.80 4.86 -58.41
C ARG A 182 50.98 5.91 -57.67
N LEU A 183 51.11 7.18 -58.04
CA LEU A 183 50.38 8.29 -57.42
C LEU A 183 48.87 8.16 -57.65
N GLU A 184 48.44 7.71 -58.81
CA GLU A 184 47.02 7.47 -59.11
C GLU A 184 46.41 6.39 -58.21
N ARG A 185 47.11 5.28 -58.00
CA ARG A 185 46.66 4.24 -57.05
C ARG A 185 46.64 4.74 -55.61
N GLU A 186 47.66 5.49 -55.20
CA GLU A 186 47.72 6.07 -53.85
C GLU A 186 46.57 7.05 -53.61
N ILE A 187 46.23 7.88 -54.60
CA ILE A 187 45.07 8.79 -54.56
C ILE A 187 43.77 8.00 -54.52
N SER A 188 43.60 7.00 -55.39
CA SER A 188 42.37 6.19 -55.46
C SER A 188 42.09 5.46 -54.15
N ASN A 189 43.10 4.79 -53.59
CA ASN A 189 42.96 4.08 -52.31
C ASN A 189 42.59 5.03 -51.17
N LEU A 190 43.20 6.23 -51.14
CA LEU A 190 42.92 7.22 -50.11
C LEU A 190 41.54 7.87 -50.29
N GLN A 191 41.04 8.00 -51.53
CA GLN A 191 39.67 8.44 -51.81
C GLN A 191 38.62 7.41 -51.39
N GLU A 192 38.90 6.12 -51.60
CA GLU A 192 38.05 5.02 -51.13
C GLU A 192 37.97 4.98 -49.61
N GLU A 193 39.11 5.14 -48.92
CA GLU A 193 39.19 5.16 -47.45
C GLU A 193 38.45 6.36 -46.83
N LEU A 194 38.46 7.51 -47.52
CA LEU A 194 37.77 8.73 -47.10
C LEU A 194 36.28 8.76 -47.51
N GLY A 195 35.79 7.79 -48.29
CA GLY A 195 34.41 7.78 -48.81
C GLY A 195 34.10 8.96 -49.76
N VAL A 196 35.12 9.60 -50.33
CA VAL A 196 34.99 10.73 -51.27
C VAL A 196 35.18 10.22 -52.69
N THR A 197 34.27 9.34 -53.12
CA THR A 197 34.13 8.99 -54.54
C THR A 197 33.41 10.14 -55.26
N SER A 198 33.99 10.64 -56.37
CA SER A 198 33.31 11.59 -57.26
C SER A 198 32.04 11.00 -57.88
#